data_AF-A0A2V1IKV0-F1
#
_entry.id   AF-A0A2V1IKV0-F1
#
_cell.length_a   1.000
_cell.length_b   1.000
_cell.length_c   1.000
_cell.angle_alpha   90.00
_cell.angle_beta   90.00
_cell.angle_gamma   90.00
#
_symmetry.space_group_name_H-M   'P 1'
#
loop_
_entity.id
_entity.type
_entity.pdbx_description
1 polymer ?
#
loop_
_entity_poly.entity_id
_entity_poly.type
_entity_poly.pdbx_seq_one_letter_code
_entity_poly.pdbx_strand_id
1 'polypeptide(L)'
;MIHYVKGNLLESEADALVNTVNTVGVMGKGIALQFREAFPENYRIYRKVCQNKELHVGEMLVTEEGTLMQGVKTIVNFPTKTHWRYPSEYSYIDLGLKALRREIEVRGIRSIAIPPLGSHNGGLDWLQVKQMIERSLADVNCEIYLYEPTEAIIERMKSERVKLTPARAMLLMMIADMNRYGEFASVFAVEKLVYFMQRFGGKSFFRIDFKPYIYGPYSGGKVAHVLYHMNGSYVKGMGGMQSRPFDYIWLTDDAEKEASRFIEDYKDDSLKNICQRTMAFLRSYYSNYSLELLSTVDYILQNIPALKDWKTDDEDMVVGLIGQEICRWSSRKESLFNQEFQKKAFCYLKESELK
;
A
#
# COMPACT_ATOMS: atom_id res chain seq x y z
N MET A 1 15.60 27.21 8.61
CA MET A 1 14.12 27.38 8.44
C MET A 1 13.63 26.46 7.32
N ILE A 2 12.35 26.03 7.29
CA ILE A 2 11.80 25.22 6.18
C ILE A 2 10.91 26.10 5.28
N HIS A 3 11.25 26.13 3.99
CA HIS A 3 10.51 26.81 2.92
C HIS A 3 9.83 25.77 2.03
N TYR A 4 8.53 25.92 1.79
CA TYR A 4 7.80 25.07 0.84
C TYR A 4 7.86 25.67 -0.55
N VAL A 5 8.37 24.91 -1.52
CA VAL A 5 8.66 25.40 -2.87
C VAL A 5 7.97 24.51 -3.90
N LYS A 6 7.49 25.09 -4.99
CA LYS A 6 7.07 24.38 -6.20
C LYS A 6 8.00 24.76 -7.34
N GLY A 7 8.44 23.79 -8.14
CA GLY A 7 9.32 24.04 -9.27
C GLY A 7 10.27 22.87 -9.54
N ASN A 8 11.32 23.14 -10.30
CA ASN A 8 12.38 22.17 -10.59
C ASN A 8 13.44 22.19 -9.49
N LEU A 9 13.65 21.05 -8.83
CA LEU A 9 14.66 20.94 -7.76
C LEU A 9 16.08 21.21 -8.27
N LEU A 10 16.37 20.82 -9.52
CA LEU A 10 17.69 21.03 -10.10
C LEU A 10 18.02 22.51 -10.30
N GLU A 11 17.02 23.39 -10.34
CA GLU A 11 17.21 24.84 -10.47
C GLU A 11 17.41 25.53 -9.11
N SER A 12 17.43 24.78 -8.01
CA SER A 12 17.60 25.37 -6.68
C SER A 12 18.96 26.03 -6.50
N GLU A 13 18.95 27.22 -5.91
CA GLU A 13 20.18 27.93 -5.52
C GLU A 13 20.84 27.36 -4.26
N ALA A 14 20.19 26.41 -3.57
CA ALA A 14 20.72 25.77 -2.37
C ALA A 14 22.12 25.14 -2.57
N ASP A 15 22.94 25.16 -1.51
CA ASP A 15 24.31 24.62 -1.49
C ASP A 15 24.32 23.10 -1.77
N ALA A 16 23.30 22.39 -1.27
CA ALA A 16 23.13 20.95 -1.45
C ALA A 16 21.78 20.57 -2.10
N LEU A 17 21.79 19.54 -2.94
CA LEU A 17 20.62 18.98 -3.61
C LEU A 17 20.45 17.50 -3.23
N VAL A 18 19.26 17.12 -2.77
CA VAL A 18 18.96 15.73 -2.45
C VAL A 18 18.44 14.98 -3.68
N ASN A 19 19.11 13.88 -4.02
CA ASN A 19 18.70 12.95 -5.07
C ASN A 19 18.14 11.67 -4.44
N THR A 20 16.91 11.27 -4.79
CA THR A 20 16.34 9.99 -4.32
C THR A 20 16.84 8.83 -5.19
N VAL A 21 17.58 7.89 -4.59
CA VAL A 21 18.21 6.77 -5.33
C VAL A 21 17.75 5.41 -4.83
N ASN A 22 18.16 4.35 -5.55
CA ASN A 22 18.12 2.98 -5.04
C ASN A 22 19.54 2.51 -4.66
N THR A 23 19.68 1.31 -4.11
CA THR A 23 20.98 0.75 -3.72
C THR A 23 21.58 -0.20 -4.78
N VAL A 24 21.01 -0.26 -5.99
CA VAL A 24 21.46 -1.16 -7.08
C VAL A 24 22.04 -0.43 -8.29
N GLY A 25 22.32 0.86 -8.17
CA GLY A 25 23.11 1.59 -9.17
C GLY A 25 22.34 2.01 -10.42
N VAL A 26 21.00 2.09 -10.37
CA VAL A 26 20.16 2.47 -11.53
C VAL A 26 19.52 3.85 -11.31
N MET A 27 19.79 4.82 -12.19
CA MET A 27 19.07 6.11 -12.26
C MET A 27 18.30 6.22 -13.58
N GLY A 28 17.16 5.52 -13.65
CA GLY A 28 16.45 5.30 -14.93
C GLY A 28 15.16 6.09 -15.13
N LYS A 29 14.61 6.74 -14.09
CA LYS A 29 13.35 7.48 -14.17
C LYS A 29 13.23 8.54 -13.08
N GLY A 30 12.28 9.46 -13.26
CA GLY A 30 11.96 10.52 -12.30
C GLY A 30 13.16 11.43 -12.01
N ILE A 31 13.23 11.96 -10.79
CA ILE A 31 14.28 12.89 -10.39
C ILE A 31 15.69 12.28 -10.51
N ALA A 32 15.86 10.98 -10.22
CA ALA A 32 17.15 10.31 -10.34
C ALA A 32 17.72 10.35 -11.76
N LEU A 33 16.85 10.21 -12.78
CA LEU A 33 17.27 10.35 -14.17
C LEU A 33 17.76 11.76 -14.47
N GLN A 34 17.05 12.77 -13.98
CA GLN A 34 17.43 14.17 -14.17
C GLN A 34 18.78 14.47 -13.49
N PHE A 35 19.03 13.93 -12.29
CA PHE A 35 20.34 14.02 -11.63
C PHE A 35 21.45 13.32 -12.42
N ARG A 36 21.17 12.17 -13.06
CA ARG A 36 22.16 11.50 -13.91
C ARG A 36 22.56 12.35 -15.12
N GLU A 37 21.60 13.07 -15.69
CA GLU A 37 21.82 13.94 -16.86
C GLU A 37 22.52 15.24 -16.47
N ALA A 38 22.16 15.83 -15.33
CA ALA A 38 22.74 17.08 -14.84
C ALA A 38 24.11 16.91 -14.15
N PHE A 39 24.34 15.76 -13.49
CA PHE A 39 25.51 15.48 -12.66
C PHE A 39 26.10 14.08 -13.01
N PRO A 40 26.74 13.93 -14.19
CA PRO A 40 27.26 12.66 -14.67
C PRO A 40 28.37 12.07 -13.78
N GLU A 41 29.21 12.90 -13.15
CA GLU A 41 30.28 12.41 -12.29
C GLU A 41 29.73 11.84 -10.97
N ASN A 42 28.72 12.50 -10.37
CA ASN A 42 27.92 11.96 -9.28
C ASN A 42 27.36 10.58 -9.64
N TYR A 43 26.76 10.43 -10.83
CA TYR A 43 26.23 9.13 -11.25
C TYR A 43 27.32 8.07 -11.40
N ARG A 44 28.50 8.43 -11.92
CA ARG A 44 29.64 7.53 -12.05
C ARG A 44 30.09 6.99 -10.68
N ILE A 45 30.23 7.87 -9.69
CA ILE A 45 30.58 7.51 -8.31
C ILE A 45 29.49 6.64 -7.70
N TYR A 46 28.23 7.08 -7.76
CA TYR A 46 27.08 6.32 -7.25
C TYR A 46 27.00 4.90 -7.81
N ARG A 47 27.19 4.74 -9.13
CA ARG A 47 27.13 3.44 -9.78
C ARG A 47 28.23 2.50 -9.26
N LYS A 48 29.45 3.03 -9.07
CA LYS A 48 30.60 2.25 -8.56
C LYS A 48 30.34 1.78 -7.13
N VAL A 49 29.89 2.68 -6.25
CA VAL A 49 29.57 2.35 -4.84
C VAL A 49 28.46 1.28 -4.77
N CYS A 50 27.42 1.40 -5.60
CA CYS A 50 26.36 0.38 -5.66
C CYS A 50 26.84 -0.97 -6.22
N GLN A 51 27.70 -0.97 -7.24
CA GLN A 51 28.29 -2.20 -7.78
C GLN A 51 29.12 -2.95 -6.73
N ASN A 52 29.81 -2.21 -5.87
CA ASN A 52 30.56 -2.75 -4.74
C ASN A 52 29.67 -3.13 -3.54
N LYS A 53 28.35 -2.87 -3.60
CA LYS A 53 27.38 -3.06 -2.50
C LYS A 53 27.74 -2.26 -1.24
N GLU A 54 28.26 -1.06 -1.42
CA GLU A 54 28.72 -0.20 -0.32
C GLU A 54 27.65 0.81 0.14
N LEU A 55 26.55 0.99 -0.62
CA LEU A 55 25.47 1.92 -0.28
C LEU A 55 24.22 1.17 0.19
N HIS A 56 23.76 1.50 1.40
CA HIS A 56 22.58 0.89 2.04
C HIS A 56 21.53 1.94 2.44
N VAL A 57 20.33 1.46 2.75
CA VAL A 57 19.30 2.31 3.38
C VAL A 57 19.81 2.83 4.72
N GLY A 58 19.61 4.12 4.97
CA GLY A 58 20.12 4.79 6.17
C GLY A 58 21.55 5.33 6.04
N GLU A 59 22.15 5.23 4.85
CA GLU A 59 23.44 5.86 4.53
C GLU A 59 23.25 6.94 3.47
N MET A 60 24.11 7.96 3.47
CA MET A 60 24.12 9.00 2.44
C MET A 60 25.40 8.86 1.61
N LEU A 61 25.26 8.84 0.28
CA LEU A 61 26.40 9.06 -0.60
C LEU A 61 26.40 10.53 -1.02
N VAL A 62 27.36 11.28 -0.47
CA VAL A 62 27.54 12.70 -0.77
C VAL A 62 28.68 12.88 -1.75
N THR A 63 28.43 13.60 -2.85
CA THR A 63 29.43 13.97 -3.85
C THR A 63 29.40 15.47 -4.09
N GLU A 64 30.43 16.01 -4.71
CA GLU A 64 30.45 17.40 -5.18
C GLU A 64 30.70 17.40 -6.69
N GLU A 65 29.92 18.19 -7.43
CA GLU A 65 30.10 18.32 -8.87
C GLU A 65 29.82 19.77 -9.29
N GLY A 66 30.72 20.32 -10.10
CA GLY A 66 30.57 21.65 -10.68
C GLY A 66 29.86 21.58 -12.02
N THR A 67 28.86 22.43 -12.23
CA THR A 67 28.27 22.66 -13.56
C THR A 67 28.49 24.11 -14.00
N LEU A 68 28.63 24.32 -15.30
CA LEU A 68 28.84 25.66 -15.89
C LEU A 68 27.73 26.66 -15.54
N MET A 69 26.52 26.18 -15.27
CA MET A 69 25.36 27.04 -14.98
C MET A 69 25.14 27.30 -13.49
N GLN A 70 25.58 26.42 -12.59
CA GLN A 70 25.16 26.44 -11.18
C GLN A 70 26.32 26.47 -10.18
N GLY A 71 27.56 26.50 -10.67
CA GLY A 71 28.74 26.39 -9.83
C GLY A 71 28.89 24.99 -9.23
N VAL A 72 29.66 24.89 -8.15
CA VAL A 72 29.85 23.63 -7.42
C VAL A 72 28.61 23.37 -6.56
N LYS A 73 28.01 22.19 -6.74
CA LYS A 73 26.87 21.72 -5.95
C LYS A 73 27.25 20.47 -5.17
N THR A 74 26.77 20.41 -3.93
CA THR A 74 26.81 19.17 -3.13
C THR A 74 25.60 18.31 -3.48
N ILE A 75 25.82 17.07 -3.92
CA ILE A 75 24.74 16.14 -4.26
C ILE A 75 24.65 15.08 -3.16
N VAL A 76 23.49 15.00 -2.50
CA VAL A 76 23.22 14.03 -1.44
C VAL A 76 22.33 12.93 -2.01
N ASN A 77 22.92 11.79 -2.34
CA ASN A 77 22.16 10.63 -2.82
C ASN A 77 21.53 9.90 -1.62
N PHE A 78 20.23 10.04 -1.50
CA PHE A 78 19.38 9.50 -0.43
C PHE A 78 18.74 8.19 -0.89
N PRO A 79 19.15 7.03 -0.34
CA PRO A 79 18.57 5.73 -0.69
C PRO A 79 17.13 5.64 -0.18
N THR A 80 16.17 5.67 -1.11
CA THR A 80 14.73 5.53 -0.82
C THR A 80 14.20 4.16 -1.22
N LYS A 81 15.03 3.31 -1.83
CA LYS A 81 14.65 1.98 -2.32
C LYS A 81 15.84 1.03 -2.29
N THR A 82 15.59 -0.25 -2.02
CA THR A 82 16.60 -1.31 -2.14
C THR A 82 16.76 -1.81 -3.58
N HIS A 83 15.68 -1.81 -4.36
CA HIS A 83 15.71 -2.09 -5.80
C HIS A 83 14.73 -1.19 -6.52
N TRP A 84 15.05 -0.75 -7.74
CA TRP A 84 14.22 0.20 -8.49
C TRP A 84 12.79 -0.31 -8.78
N ARG A 85 12.61 -1.64 -8.83
CA ARG A 85 11.30 -2.33 -9.03
C ARG A 85 10.42 -2.36 -7.79
N TYR A 86 10.97 -2.18 -6.60
CA TYR A 86 10.22 -2.25 -5.33
C TYR A 86 9.76 -0.85 -4.90
N PRO A 87 8.67 -0.72 -4.12
CA PRO A 87 8.26 0.56 -3.56
C PRO A 87 9.28 1.05 -2.51
N SER A 88 9.06 2.26 -2.02
CA SER A 88 9.80 2.79 -0.87
C SER A 88 9.09 2.36 0.42
N GLU A 89 9.75 2.53 1.56
CA GLU A 89 9.22 2.20 2.88
C GLU A 89 9.43 3.39 3.82
N TYR A 90 8.50 3.61 4.76
CA TYR A 90 8.66 4.67 5.77
C TYR A 90 9.89 4.46 6.65
N SER A 91 10.27 3.20 6.93
CA SER A 91 11.51 2.85 7.62
C SER A 91 12.74 3.40 6.90
N TYR A 92 12.75 3.40 5.56
CA TYR A 92 13.86 3.89 4.77
C TYR A 92 13.97 5.42 4.88
N ILE A 93 12.82 6.10 4.89
CA ILE A 93 12.76 7.56 5.07
C ILE A 93 13.20 7.94 6.48
N ASP A 94 12.74 7.25 7.52
CA ASP A 94 13.14 7.50 8.91
C ASP A 94 14.66 7.35 9.11
N LEU A 95 15.24 6.22 8.67
CA LEU A 95 16.68 5.97 8.75
C LEU A 95 17.47 6.99 7.92
N GLY A 96 17.01 7.27 6.70
CA GLY A 96 17.67 8.23 5.82
C GLY A 96 17.60 9.67 6.34
N LEU A 97 16.51 10.10 6.98
CA LEU A 97 16.42 11.45 7.55
C LEU A 97 17.36 11.66 8.73
N LYS A 98 17.56 10.62 9.56
CA LYS A 98 18.57 10.62 10.62
C LYS A 98 19.98 10.78 10.05
N ALA A 99 20.29 10.05 8.97
CA ALA A 99 21.59 10.15 8.30
C ALA A 99 21.78 11.50 7.59
N LEU A 100 20.75 12.00 6.92
CA LEU A 100 20.76 13.30 6.25
C LEU A 100 21.03 14.43 7.24
N ARG A 101 20.35 14.42 8.39
CA ARG A 101 20.60 15.40 9.46
C ARG A 101 22.07 15.41 9.88
N ARG A 102 22.65 14.23 10.10
CA ARG A 102 24.07 14.10 10.45
C ARG A 102 24.98 14.67 9.37
N GLU A 103 24.72 14.38 8.09
CA GLU A 103 25.53 14.94 7.00
C GLU A 103 25.42 16.47 6.90
N ILE A 104 24.23 17.05 7.14
CA ILE A 104 24.04 18.50 7.17
C ILE A 104 24.91 19.14 8.26
N GLU A 105 24.88 18.58 9.47
CA GLU A 105 25.62 19.09 10.62
C GLU A 105 27.14 18.91 10.45
N VAL A 106 27.60 17.72 10.03
CA VAL A 106 29.03 17.40 9.88
C VAL A 106 29.70 18.22 8.78
N ARG A 107 28.99 18.48 7.67
CA ARG A 107 29.54 19.23 6.53
C ARG A 107 29.27 20.73 6.62
N GLY A 108 28.48 21.17 7.60
CA GLY A 108 28.08 22.58 7.71
C GLY A 108 27.27 23.07 6.50
N ILE A 109 26.36 22.23 5.97
CA ILE A 109 25.51 22.60 4.82
C ILE A 109 24.58 23.72 5.26
N ARG A 110 24.69 24.91 4.64
CA ARG A 110 23.89 26.08 5.03
C ARG A 110 22.52 26.10 4.37
N SER A 111 22.39 25.51 3.19
CA SER A 111 21.10 25.37 2.50
C SER A 111 20.98 24.05 1.74
N ILE A 112 19.80 23.44 1.76
CA ILE A 112 19.54 22.16 1.10
C ILE A 112 18.16 22.10 0.44
N ALA A 113 18.11 21.59 -0.78
CA ALA A 113 16.87 21.31 -1.51
C ALA A 113 16.48 19.84 -1.39
N ILE A 114 15.25 19.56 -0.94
CA ILE A 114 14.75 18.21 -0.67
C ILE A 114 13.51 17.92 -1.54
N PRO A 115 13.49 16.84 -2.34
CA PRO A 115 12.29 16.45 -3.10
C PRO A 115 11.32 15.63 -2.22
N PRO A 116 10.12 15.31 -2.73
CA PRO A 116 9.19 14.40 -2.05
C PRO A 116 9.72 12.97 -1.94
N LEU A 117 10.40 12.69 -0.82
CA LEU A 117 11.16 11.45 -0.58
C LEU A 117 10.28 10.20 -0.63
N GLY A 118 10.50 9.34 -1.61
CA GLY A 118 9.77 8.07 -1.73
C GLY A 118 8.28 8.21 -2.07
N SER A 119 7.72 9.42 -2.17
CA SER A 119 6.28 9.63 -2.41
C SER A 119 5.84 9.40 -3.86
N HIS A 120 6.75 9.60 -4.82
CA HIS A 120 6.49 9.40 -6.25
C HIS A 120 6.58 7.92 -6.62
N ASN A 121 7.69 7.52 -7.23
CA ASN A 121 7.96 6.15 -7.64
C ASN A 121 7.94 5.15 -6.46
N GLY A 122 8.10 5.63 -5.23
CA GLY A 122 8.07 4.80 -4.03
C GLY A 122 6.68 4.56 -3.45
N GLY A 123 5.66 5.35 -3.84
CA GLY A 123 4.28 5.17 -3.41
C GLY A 123 3.97 5.51 -1.95
N LEU A 124 4.87 6.22 -1.26
CA LEU A 124 4.60 6.70 0.11
C LEU A 124 3.62 7.87 0.10
N ASP A 125 2.86 8.03 1.18
CA ASP A 125 1.99 9.19 1.32
C ASP A 125 2.82 10.47 1.53
N TRP A 126 2.59 11.48 0.69
CA TRP A 126 3.34 12.74 0.75
C TRP A 126 3.13 13.47 2.07
N LEU A 127 1.89 13.54 2.58
CA LEU A 127 1.62 14.27 3.82
C LEU A 127 2.35 13.63 5.00
N GLN A 128 2.36 12.30 5.07
CA GLN A 128 3.13 11.57 6.08
C GLN A 128 4.64 11.79 5.94
N VAL A 129 5.19 11.72 4.72
CA VAL A 129 6.62 11.98 4.47
C VAL A 129 6.99 13.42 4.83
N LYS A 130 6.16 14.39 4.45
CA LYS A 130 6.33 15.81 4.79
C LYS A 130 6.46 16.01 6.30
N GLN A 131 5.53 15.42 7.08
CA GLN A 131 5.60 15.46 8.55
C GLN A 131 6.83 14.75 9.12
N MET A 132 7.35 13.71 8.47
CA MET A 132 8.61 13.07 8.88
C MET A 132 9.80 14.00 8.66
N ILE A 133 9.86 14.68 7.51
CA ILE A 133 10.91 15.65 7.17
C ILE A 133 10.88 16.82 8.15
N GLU A 134 9.71 17.43 8.35
CA GLU A 134 9.51 18.55 9.28
C GLU A 134 10.00 18.19 10.68
N ARG A 135 9.59 17.04 11.22
CA ARG A 135 10.01 16.58 12.56
C ARG A 135 11.51 16.30 12.64
N SER A 136 12.08 15.68 11.62
CA SER A 136 13.50 15.26 11.65
C SER A 136 14.46 16.44 11.55
N LEU A 137 14.05 17.49 10.82
CA LEU A 137 14.91 18.60 10.45
C LEU A 137 14.52 19.95 11.11
N ALA A 138 13.51 19.99 11.99
CA ALA A 138 12.99 21.21 12.61
C ALA A 138 14.06 22.14 13.20
N ASP A 139 15.04 21.56 13.91
CA ASP A 139 16.05 22.32 14.68
C ASP A 139 17.44 22.29 14.04
N VAL A 140 17.54 21.93 12.76
CA VAL A 140 18.82 21.94 12.04
C VAL A 140 19.14 23.38 11.62
N ASN A 141 20.38 23.82 11.88
CA ASN A 141 20.88 25.13 11.44
C ASN A 141 21.18 25.13 9.93
N CYS A 142 20.12 25.01 9.12
CA CYS A 142 20.17 24.94 7.66
C CYS A 142 18.87 25.54 7.08
N GLU A 143 18.98 26.20 5.93
CA GLU A 143 17.84 26.64 5.13
C GLU A 143 17.37 25.49 4.24
N ILE A 144 16.17 24.99 4.51
CA ILE A 144 15.63 23.79 3.86
C ILE A 144 14.57 24.20 2.86
N TYR A 145 14.78 23.90 1.59
CA TYR A 145 13.81 24.11 0.52
C TYR A 145 13.13 22.77 0.21
N LEU A 146 11.95 22.57 0.77
CA LEU A 146 11.16 21.36 0.57
C LEU A 146 10.28 21.52 -0.68
N TYR A 147 10.66 20.82 -1.75
CA TYR A 147 9.93 20.82 -3.00
C TYR A 147 8.67 19.97 -2.87
N GLU A 148 7.51 20.54 -3.18
CA GLU A 148 6.24 19.83 -3.19
C GLU A 148 5.96 19.24 -4.59
N PRO A 149 5.21 18.12 -4.69
CA PRO A 149 4.79 17.59 -5.98
C PRO A 149 4.01 18.65 -6.77
N THR A 150 4.43 18.92 -8.01
CA THR A 150 3.69 19.83 -8.91
C THR A 150 2.53 19.11 -9.59
N GLU A 151 1.54 19.84 -10.08
CA GLU A 151 0.39 19.27 -10.82
C GLU A 151 0.84 18.45 -12.03
N ALA A 152 1.82 18.94 -12.81
CA ALA A 152 2.37 18.21 -13.94
C ALA A 152 3.02 16.87 -13.55
N ILE A 153 3.67 16.81 -12.38
CA ILE A 153 4.23 15.56 -11.87
C ILE A 153 3.11 14.63 -11.41
N ILE A 154 2.05 15.15 -10.77
CA ILE A 154 0.86 14.37 -10.40
C ILE A 154 0.19 13.77 -11.65
N GLU A 155 0.03 14.55 -12.73
CA GLU A 155 -0.52 14.05 -14.00
C GLU A 155 0.36 12.98 -14.65
N ARG A 156 1.68 13.18 -14.66
CA ARG A 156 2.62 12.15 -15.14
C ARG A 156 2.59 10.89 -14.29
N MET A 157 2.42 11.01 -12.97
CA MET A 157 2.24 9.84 -12.09
C MET A 157 0.99 9.05 -12.47
N LYS A 158 -0.10 9.73 -12.88
CA LYS A 158 -1.33 9.07 -13.35
C LYS A 158 -1.11 8.28 -14.64
N SER A 159 -0.33 8.80 -15.58
CA SER A 159 -0.05 8.09 -16.85
C SER A 159 0.86 6.88 -16.70
N GLU A 160 1.71 6.85 -15.66
CA GLU A 160 2.59 5.73 -15.33
C GLU A 160 1.93 4.66 -14.43
N ARG A 161 0.64 4.81 -14.07
CA ARG A 161 -0.08 3.88 -13.18
C ARG A 161 -0.20 2.48 -13.76
N VAL A 162 -0.28 1.50 -12.87
CA VAL A 162 -0.67 0.14 -13.27
C VAL A 162 -2.09 0.17 -13.87
N LYS A 163 -2.31 -0.61 -14.93
CA LYS A 163 -3.63 -0.68 -15.56
C LYS A 163 -4.67 -1.27 -14.60
N LEU A 164 -5.87 -0.69 -14.58
CA LEU A 164 -7.01 -1.31 -13.92
C LEU A 164 -7.42 -2.59 -14.64
N THR A 165 -7.81 -3.57 -13.84
CA THR A 165 -8.41 -4.84 -14.30
C THR A 165 -9.71 -5.01 -13.54
N PRO A 166 -10.64 -5.88 -13.99
CA PRO A 166 -11.89 -6.13 -13.28
C PRO A 166 -11.71 -6.41 -11.78
N ALA A 167 -10.78 -7.30 -11.43
CA ALA A 167 -10.48 -7.65 -10.03
C ALA A 167 -9.97 -6.44 -9.23
N ARG A 168 -9.10 -5.61 -9.83
CA ARG A 168 -8.55 -4.40 -9.18
C ARG A 168 -9.63 -3.35 -8.97
N ALA A 169 -10.47 -3.08 -9.98
CA ALA A 169 -11.54 -2.10 -9.89
C ALA A 169 -12.58 -2.49 -8.82
N MET A 170 -13.04 -3.75 -8.81
CA MET A 170 -13.96 -4.23 -7.79
C MET A 170 -13.35 -4.12 -6.37
N LEU A 171 -12.08 -4.49 -6.21
CA LEU A 171 -11.38 -4.38 -4.94
C LEU A 171 -11.31 -2.92 -4.45
N LEU A 172 -10.93 -1.97 -5.31
CA LEU A 172 -10.88 -0.54 -4.95
C LEU A 172 -12.28 -0.01 -4.55
N MET A 173 -13.34 -0.42 -5.25
CA MET A 173 -14.71 -0.06 -4.89
C MET A 173 -15.13 -0.64 -3.54
N MET A 174 -14.78 -1.89 -3.23
CA MET A 174 -15.07 -2.49 -1.92
C MET A 174 -14.32 -1.80 -0.78
N ILE A 175 -13.06 -1.40 -1.01
CA ILE A 175 -12.30 -0.60 -0.02
C ILE A 175 -12.98 0.75 0.21
N ALA A 176 -13.41 1.42 -0.86
CA ALA A 176 -14.08 2.72 -0.75
C ALA A 176 -15.39 2.62 0.03
N ASP A 177 -16.21 1.59 -0.24
CA ASP A 177 -17.44 1.36 0.50
C ASP A 177 -17.18 1.09 1.98
N MET A 178 -16.21 0.21 2.31
CA MET A 178 -15.80 -0.04 3.69
C MET A 178 -15.39 1.25 4.43
N ASN A 179 -14.58 2.10 3.79
CA ASN A 179 -14.17 3.39 4.34
C ASN A 179 -15.35 4.34 4.58
N ARG A 180 -16.35 4.35 3.68
CA ARG A 180 -17.58 5.15 3.84
C ARG A 180 -18.42 4.71 5.06
N TYR A 181 -18.30 3.45 5.49
CA TYR A 181 -18.95 2.92 6.69
C TYR A 181 -18.07 3.01 7.95
N GLY A 182 -16.99 3.80 7.92
CA GLY A 182 -16.19 4.13 9.09
C GLY A 182 -15.13 3.09 9.49
N GLU A 183 -14.87 2.11 8.62
CA GLU A 183 -13.87 1.07 8.86
C GLU A 183 -12.66 1.28 7.94
N PHE A 184 -11.46 0.90 8.41
CA PHE A 184 -10.23 1.08 7.62
C PHE A 184 -9.79 -0.23 6.96
N ALA A 185 -9.49 -0.16 5.66
CA ALA A 185 -8.97 -1.32 4.95
C ALA A 185 -7.58 -1.74 5.46
N SER A 186 -7.36 -3.05 5.46
CA SER A 186 -6.08 -3.72 5.76
C SER A 186 -5.94 -4.93 4.83
N VAL A 187 -4.75 -5.53 4.73
CA VAL A 187 -4.57 -6.77 3.94
C VAL A 187 -5.56 -7.85 4.42
N PHE A 188 -5.74 -7.98 5.74
CA PHE A 188 -6.70 -8.88 6.36
C PHE A 188 -8.13 -8.59 5.90
N ALA A 189 -8.58 -7.34 5.98
CA ALA A 189 -9.95 -7.00 5.59
C ALA A 189 -10.17 -7.28 4.10
N VAL A 190 -9.23 -6.87 3.25
CA VAL A 190 -9.31 -7.07 1.79
C VAL A 190 -9.32 -8.55 1.41
N GLU A 191 -8.63 -9.43 2.13
CA GLU A 191 -8.76 -10.89 1.95
C GLU A 191 -10.22 -11.34 2.10
N LYS A 192 -10.97 -10.76 3.06
CA LYS A 192 -12.38 -11.11 3.31
C LYS A 192 -13.31 -10.48 2.30
N LEU A 193 -13.05 -9.24 1.87
CA LEU A 193 -13.78 -8.61 0.78
C LEU A 193 -13.68 -9.46 -0.50
N VAL A 194 -12.47 -9.92 -0.85
CA VAL A 194 -12.24 -10.76 -2.02
C VAL A 194 -12.89 -12.14 -1.87
N TYR A 195 -12.82 -12.74 -0.67
CA TYR A 195 -13.53 -13.98 -0.38
C TYR A 195 -15.03 -13.87 -0.70
N PHE A 196 -15.72 -12.85 -0.15
CA PHE A 196 -17.16 -12.68 -0.39
C PHE A 196 -17.50 -12.23 -1.80
N MET A 197 -16.67 -11.39 -2.46
CA MET A 197 -16.85 -11.09 -3.88
C MET A 197 -16.86 -12.36 -4.73
N GLN A 198 -16.02 -13.37 -4.42
CA GLN A 198 -16.07 -14.65 -5.12
C GLN A 198 -17.37 -15.42 -4.86
N ARG A 199 -17.92 -15.38 -3.64
CA ARG A 199 -19.23 -15.98 -3.30
C ARG A 199 -20.38 -15.33 -4.07
N PHE A 200 -20.23 -14.07 -4.47
CA PHE A 200 -21.19 -13.35 -5.32
C PHE A 200 -20.91 -13.45 -6.83
N GLY A 201 -19.99 -14.32 -7.26
CA GLY A 201 -19.71 -14.58 -8.69
C GLY A 201 -18.35 -14.09 -9.18
N GLY A 202 -17.52 -13.51 -8.29
CA GLY A 202 -16.20 -12.97 -8.63
C GLY A 202 -15.11 -14.01 -8.96
N LYS A 203 -15.39 -15.32 -8.82
CA LYS A 203 -14.38 -16.39 -8.95
C LYS A 203 -13.61 -16.36 -10.27
N SER A 204 -14.29 -16.08 -11.38
CA SER A 204 -13.68 -16.02 -12.72
C SER A 204 -12.66 -14.88 -12.88
N PHE A 205 -12.83 -13.78 -12.13
CA PHE A 205 -11.96 -12.61 -12.13
C PHE A 205 -10.77 -12.75 -11.18
N PHE A 206 -11.01 -13.25 -9.97
CA PHE A 206 -9.97 -13.36 -8.94
C PHE A 206 -9.16 -14.66 -9.04
N ARG A 207 -9.81 -15.78 -9.36
CA ARG A 207 -9.19 -17.12 -9.49
C ARG A 207 -8.39 -17.52 -8.25
N ILE A 208 -8.96 -17.29 -7.07
CA ILE A 208 -8.34 -17.62 -5.78
C ILE A 208 -9.05 -18.80 -5.15
N ASP A 209 -8.30 -19.84 -4.82
CA ASP A 209 -8.75 -20.93 -3.95
C ASP A 209 -8.32 -20.61 -2.52
N PHE A 210 -9.30 -20.27 -1.68
CA PHE A 210 -9.05 -19.93 -0.29
C PHE A 210 -8.87 -21.19 0.55
N LYS A 211 -7.93 -21.14 1.50
CA LYS A 211 -7.65 -22.22 2.44
C LYS A 211 -7.85 -21.74 3.88
N PRO A 212 -8.14 -22.63 4.85
CA PRO A 212 -8.25 -22.21 6.22
C PRO A 212 -6.87 -21.75 6.74
N TYR A 213 -6.84 -20.62 7.44
CA TYR A 213 -5.62 -20.07 8.05
C TYR A 213 -5.95 -19.29 9.34
N ILE A 214 -4.95 -18.63 9.93
CA ILE A 214 -5.02 -17.98 11.25
C ILE A 214 -6.26 -17.09 11.41
N TYR A 215 -6.50 -16.20 10.46
CA TYR A 215 -7.61 -15.24 10.51
C TYR A 215 -8.77 -15.63 9.58
N GLY A 216 -9.02 -16.92 9.37
CA GLY A 216 -10.09 -17.42 8.50
C GLY A 216 -9.56 -17.76 7.09
N PRO A 217 -10.42 -17.75 6.06
CA PRO A 217 -10.03 -18.08 4.68
C PRO A 217 -8.92 -17.16 4.18
N TYR A 218 -7.86 -17.73 3.62
CA TYR A 218 -6.67 -17.00 3.16
C TYR A 218 -6.27 -17.37 1.74
N SER A 219 -5.89 -16.36 0.95
CA SER A 219 -5.51 -16.51 -0.46
C SER A 219 -4.11 -17.07 -0.70
N GLY A 220 -3.31 -17.29 0.35
CA GLY A 220 -1.90 -17.66 0.21
C GLY A 220 -1.01 -16.48 -0.22
N GLY A 221 -1.43 -15.24 0.06
CA GLY A 221 -0.68 -14.01 -0.25
C GLY A 221 -0.99 -13.41 -1.62
N LYS A 222 -1.92 -14.00 -2.39
CA LYS A 222 -2.33 -13.49 -3.71
C LYS A 222 -2.95 -12.09 -3.60
N VAL A 223 -3.80 -11.85 -2.60
CA VAL A 223 -4.43 -10.53 -2.39
C VAL A 223 -3.38 -9.49 -2.00
N ALA A 224 -2.49 -9.82 -1.07
CA ALA A 224 -1.38 -8.95 -0.67
C ALA A 224 -0.50 -8.56 -1.88
N HIS A 225 -0.20 -9.52 -2.76
CA HIS A 225 0.54 -9.26 -3.99
C HIS A 225 -0.21 -8.30 -4.93
N VAL A 226 -1.53 -8.45 -5.11
CA VAL A 226 -2.35 -7.52 -5.92
C VAL A 226 -2.30 -6.10 -5.34
N LEU A 227 -2.46 -5.96 -4.03
CA LEU A 227 -2.38 -4.67 -3.33
C LEU A 227 -0.99 -4.03 -3.48
N TYR A 228 0.07 -4.82 -3.31
CA TYR A 228 1.44 -4.36 -3.50
C TYR A 228 1.70 -3.85 -4.92
N HIS A 229 1.18 -4.52 -5.95
CA HIS A 229 1.27 -4.04 -7.33
C HIS A 229 0.48 -2.75 -7.59
N MET A 230 -0.57 -2.48 -6.83
CA MET A 230 -1.34 -1.24 -6.93
C MET A 230 -0.77 -0.11 -6.08
N ASN A 231 0.25 -0.38 -5.25
CA ASN A 231 0.83 0.60 -4.33
C ASN A 231 1.44 1.79 -5.08
N GLY A 232 1.09 3.00 -4.67
CA GLY A 232 1.44 4.25 -5.33
C GLY A 232 0.61 4.59 -6.57
N SER A 233 -0.12 3.63 -7.14
CA SER A 233 -1.08 3.90 -8.23
C SER A 233 -2.47 4.23 -7.69
N TYR A 234 -3.06 3.30 -6.94
CA TYR A 234 -4.44 3.43 -6.43
C TYR A 234 -4.55 3.19 -4.92
N VAL A 235 -3.56 2.49 -4.34
CA VAL A 235 -3.49 2.25 -2.91
C VAL A 235 -2.16 2.78 -2.35
N LYS A 236 -2.15 3.10 -1.06
CA LYS A 236 -0.97 3.48 -0.28
C LYS A 236 -0.92 2.61 0.98
N GLY A 237 0.25 2.53 1.63
CA GLY A 237 0.43 1.78 2.87
C GLY A 237 0.97 0.36 2.69
N MET A 238 1.19 -0.11 1.45
CA MET A 238 1.81 -1.42 1.18
C MET A 238 3.35 -1.32 1.12
N GLY A 239 3.96 -0.64 2.10
CA GLY A 239 5.42 -0.47 2.18
C GLY A 239 6.11 -1.81 2.44
N GLY A 240 6.61 -2.45 1.39
CA GLY A 240 7.30 -3.75 1.42
C GLY A 240 6.37 -4.98 1.40
N MET A 241 6.92 -6.15 1.07
CA MET A 241 6.22 -7.45 1.17
C MET A 241 6.07 -7.95 2.62
N GLN A 242 6.48 -7.15 3.61
CA GLN A 242 6.42 -7.46 5.05
C GLN A 242 5.26 -6.77 5.78
N SER A 243 4.29 -6.19 5.06
CA SER A 243 3.09 -5.61 5.68
C SER A 243 2.39 -6.64 6.58
N ARG A 244 2.07 -6.24 7.80
CA ARG A 244 1.34 -7.09 8.74
C ARG A 244 -0.12 -7.16 8.30
N PRO A 245 -0.85 -8.24 8.67
CA PRO A 245 -2.24 -8.43 8.22
C PRO A 245 -3.15 -7.24 8.52
N PHE A 246 -2.92 -6.53 9.63
CA PHE A 246 -3.76 -5.43 10.10
C PHE A 246 -3.16 -4.04 9.85
N ASP A 247 -2.04 -3.92 9.14
CA ASP A 247 -1.54 -2.60 8.75
C ASP A 247 -2.52 -1.94 7.77
N TYR A 248 -2.78 -0.65 7.99
CA TYR A 248 -3.79 0.08 7.23
C TYR A 248 -3.34 0.38 5.80
N ILE A 249 -4.33 0.33 4.90
CA ILE A 249 -4.19 0.64 3.48
C ILE A 249 -5.15 1.79 3.17
N TRP A 250 -4.67 2.72 2.35
CA TRP A 250 -5.41 3.92 1.97
C TRP A 250 -5.64 3.92 0.46
N LEU A 251 -6.75 4.49 0.01
CA LEU A 251 -6.94 4.79 -1.41
C LEU A 251 -6.24 6.11 -1.76
N THR A 252 -5.81 6.25 -3.02
CA THR A 252 -5.54 7.58 -3.57
C THR A 252 -6.86 8.31 -3.85
N ASP A 253 -6.84 9.64 -3.83
CA ASP A 253 -8.05 10.48 -3.92
C ASP A 253 -8.93 10.19 -5.16
N ASP A 254 -8.32 9.71 -6.25
CA ASP A 254 -8.99 9.41 -7.51
C ASP A 254 -9.28 7.92 -7.73
N ALA A 255 -8.81 7.03 -6.85
CA ALA A 255 -8.94 5.58 -7.04
C ALA A 255 -10.40 5.11 -7.09
N GLU A 256 -11.26 5.61 -6.20
CA GLU A 256 -12.70 5.28 -6.21
C GLU A 256 -13.35 5.75 -7.51
N LYS A 257 -13.10 7.00 -7.92
CA LYS A 257 -13.69 7.58 -9.13
C LYS A 257 -13.25 6.86 -10.41
N GLU A 258 -12.01 6.41 -10.48
CA GLU A 258 -11.52 5.61 -11.61
C GLU A 258 -12.06 4.18 -11.59
N ALA A 259 -12.14 3.56 -10.42
CA ALA A 259 -12.71 2.23 -10.26
C ALA A 259 -14.21 2.21 -10.61
N SER A 260 -14.98 3.22 -10.19
CA SER A 260 -16.40 3.35 -10.52
C SER A 260 -16.61 3.46 -12.03
N ARG A 261 -15.87 4.35 -12.70
CA ARG A 261 -15.89 4.50 -14.16
C ARG A 261 -15.55 3.20 -14.87
N PHE A 262 -14.49 2.50 -14.44
CA PHE A 262 -14.13 1.21 -15.03
C PHE A 262 -15.25 0.17 -14.91
N ILE A 263 -15.96 0.13 -13.78
CA ILE A 263 -17.07 -0.80 -13.55
C ILE A 263 -18.30 -0.42 -14.36
N GLU A 264 -18.61 0.87 -14.46
CA GLU A 264 -19.71 1.40 -15.28
C GLU A 264 -19.50 1.15 -16.78
N ASP A 265 -18.26 1.32 -17.25
CA ASP A 265 -17.89 1.12 -18.65
C ASP A 265 -17.58 -0.35 -18.99
N TYR A 266 -17.73 -1.28 -18.04
CA TYR A 266 -17.47 -2.69 -18.31
C TYR A 266 -18.49 -3.24 -19.31
N LYS A 267 -18.06 -4.22 -20.11
CA LYS A 267 -18.84 -4.80 -21.23
C LYS A 267 -20.24 -5.33 -20.84
N ASP A 268 -20.47 -5.57 -19.55
CA ASP A 268 -21.72 -6.07 -18.97
C ASP A 268 -21.81 -5.66 -17.49
N ASP A 269 -22.98 -5.83 -16.86
CA ASP A 269 -23.23 -5.45 -15.47
C ASP A 269 -22.61 -6.42 -14.43
N SER A 270 -21.79 -7.41 -14.84
CA SER A 270 -21.32 -8.45 -13.91
C SER A 270 -20.52 -7.87 -12.74
N LEU A 271 -19.59 -6.95 -12.99
CA LEU A 271 -18.75 -6.33 -11.95
C LEU A 271 -19.58 -5.48 -11.00
N LYS A 272 -20.52 -4.71 -11.55
CA LYS A 272 -21.44 -3.86 -10.81
C LYS A 272 -22.31 -4.69 -9.88
N ASN A 273 -22.91 -5.77 -10.39
CA ASN A 273 -23.73 -6.69 -9.62
C ASN A 273 -22.95 -7.39 -8.50
N ILE A 274 -21.71 -7.84 -8.76
CA ILE A 274 -20.85 -8.44 -7.72
C ILE A 274 -20.57 -7.42 -6.61
N CYS A 275 -20.16 -6.20 -6.96
CA CYS A 275 -19.86 -5.16 -5.98
C CYS A 275 -21.10 -4.80 -5.15
N GLN A 276 -22.22 -4.48 -5.80
CA GLN A 276 -23.43 -4.04 -5.11
C GLN A 276 -23.97 -5.10 -4.15
N ARG A 277 -24.00 -6.38 -4.56
CA ARG A 277 -24.44 -7.48 -3.69
C ARG A 277 -23.47 -7.69 -2.52
N THR A 278 -22.17 -7.62 -2.77
CA THR A 278 -21.15 -7.74 -1.71
C THR A 278 -21.22 -6.58 -0.72
N MET A 279 -21.36 -5.34 -1.18
CA MET A 279 -21.51 -4.15 -0.34
C MET A 279 -22.77 -4.22 0.52
N ALA A 280 -23.91 -4.59 -0.08
CA ALA A 280 -25.16 -4.75 0.65
C ALA A 280 -25.05 -5.82 1.75
N PHE A 281 -24.34 -6.93 1.46
CA PHE A 281 -24.10 -8.01 2.40
C PHE A 281 -23.11 -7.63 3.53
N LEU A 282 -22.07 -6.84 3.25
CA LEU A 282 -21.05 -6.53 4.27
C LEU A 282 -21.28 -5.24 5.04
N ARG A 283 -22.30 -4.44 4.67
CA ARG A 283 -22.54 -3.09 5.20
C ARG A 283 -22.49 -2.98 6.73
N SER A 284 -23.04 -3.97 7.44
CA SER A 284 -23.07 -4.01 8.92
C SER A 284 -22.00 -4.91 9.54
N TYR A 285 -21.08 -5.43 8.72
CA TYR A 285 -20.12 -6.48 9.09
C TYR A 285 -18.68 -6.17 8.65
N TYR A 286 -18.35 -4.89 8.39
CA TYR A 286 -17.01 -4.48 7.98
C TYR A 286 -15.95 -4.53 9.08
N SER A 287 -16.35 -4.57 10.36
CA SER A 287 -15.39 -4.66 11.47
C SER A 287 -14.51 -5.91 11.34
N ASN A 288 -13.27 -5.82 11.82
CA ASN A 288 -12.34 -6.95 11.71
C ASN A 288 -12.90 -8.24 12.34
N TYR A 289 -13.59 -8.11 13.47
CA TYR A 289 -14.25 -9.23 14.14
C TYR A 289 -15.36 -9.83 13.27
N SER A 290 -16.26 -8.99 12.74
CA SER A 290 -17.38 -9.42 11.91
C SER A 290 -16.94 -10.08 10.61
N LEU A 291 -15.94 -9.51 9.93
CA LEU A 291 -15.35 -10.10 8.73
C LEU A 291 -14.69 -11.45 9.02
N GLU A 292 -13.96 -11.57 10.13
CA GLU A 292 -13.34 -12.84 10.52
C GLU A 292 -14.40 -13.90 10.82
N LEU A 293 -15.41 -13.56 11.63
CA LEU A 293 -16.48 -14.46 12.02
C LEU A 293 -17.29 -14.93 10.80
N LEU A 294 -17.83 -14.01 10.01
CA LEU A 294 -18.66 -14.36 8.85
C LEU A 294 -17.89 -15.22 7.85
N SER A 295 -16.65 -14.85 7.52
CA SER A 295 -15.86 -15.63 6.56
C SER A 295 -15.45 -16.99 7.10
N THR A 296 -15.24 -17.12 8.41
CA THR A 296 -14.95 -18.41 9.06
C THR A 296 -16.17 -19.33 9.02
N VAL A 297 -17.34 -18.84 9.41
CA VAL A 297 -18.60 -19.61 9.41
C VAL A 297 -18.98 -20.00 7.98
N ASP A 298 -18.96 -19.07 7.02
CA ASP A 298 -19.26 -19.40 5.62
C ASP A 298 -18.29 -20.45 5.08
N TYR A 299 -16.99 -20.35 5.38
CA TYR A 299 -16.01 -21.34 4.92
C TYR A 299 -16.29 -22.75 5.46
N ILE A 300 -16.65 -22.86 6.74
CA ILE A 300 -17.04 -24.14 7.35
C ILE A 300 -18.27 -24.71 6.63
N LEU A 301 -19.32 -23.91 6.46
CA LEU A 301 -20.55 -24.31 5.78
C LEU A 301 -20.30 -24.80 4.33
N GLN A 302 -19.32 -24.22 3.64
CA GLN A 302 -19.01 -24.58 2.26
C GLN A 302 -18.07 -25.79 2.10
N ASN A 303 -17.26 -26.11 3.10
CA ASN A 303 -16.16 -27.08 2.95
C ASN A 303 -16.29 -28.32 3.83
N ILE A 304 -17.19 -28.33 4.81
CA ILE A 304 -17.40 -29.49 5.68
C ILE A 304 -18.50 -30.38 5.11
N PRO A 305 -18.20 -31.65 4.74
CA PRO A 305 -19.18 -32.54 4.11
C PRO A 305 -20.44 -32.78 4.93
N ALA A 306 -20.31 -32.80 6.26
CA ALA A 306 -21.44 -32.98 7.18
C ALA A 306 -22.42 -31.80 7.17
N LEU A 307 -22.00 -30.64 6.66
CA LEU A 307 -22.80 -29.43 6.57
C LEU A 307 -23.33 -29.17 5.15
N LYS A 308 -23.27 -30.13 4.22
CA LYS A 308 -23.66 -29.91 2.82
C LYS A 308 -25.10 -29.36 2.65
N ASP A 309 -26.02 -29.75 3.53
CA ASP A 309 -27.45 -29.39 3.49
C ASP A 309 -27.83 -28.36 4.57
N TRP A 310 -26.85 -27.59 5.05
CA TRP A 310 -26.98 -26.65 6.17
C TRP A 310 -28.13 -25.64 6.07
N LYS A 311 -28.60 -25.34 4.84
CA LYS A 311 -29.73 -24.43 4.62
C LYS A 311 -31.08 -25.06 5.03
N THR A 312 -31.20 -26.37 4.95
CA THR A 312 -32.44 -27.11 5.28
C THR A 312 -32.36 -27.85 6.60
N ASP A 313 -31.15 -28.12 7.08
CA ASP A 313 -30.91 -28.81 8.34
C ASP A 313 -31.37 -28.00 9.56
N ASP A 314 -31.54 -28.71 10.67
CA ASP A 314 -31.86 -28.13 11.99
C ASP A 314 -30.79 -27.11 12.41
N GLU A 315 -31.26 -25.94 12.83
CA GLU A 315 -30.39 -24.79 13.12
C GLU A 315 -29.45 -25.05 14.29
N ASP A 316 -29.95 -25.63 15.38
CA ASP A 316 -29.13 -25.86 16.58
C ASP A 316 -28.10 -26.97 16.32
N MET A 317 -28.44 -27.98 15.52
CA MET A 317 -27.50 -28.98 15.04
C MET A 317 -26.38 -28.36 14.21
N VAL A 318 -26.71 -27.52 13.23
CA VAL A 318 -25.73 -26.85 12.37
C VAL A 318 -24.82 -25.92 13.17
N VAL A 319 -25.38 -25.11 14.07
CA VAL A 319 -24.60 -24.22 14.95
C VAL A 319 -23.69 -25.02 15.87
N GLY A 320 -24.16 -26.16 16.39
CA GLY A 320 -23.33 -27.09 17.17
C GLY A 320 -22.12 -27.61 16.39
N LEU A 321 -22.32 -28.02 15.13
CA LEU A 321 -21.23 -28.46 14.25
C LEU A 321 -20.27 -27.31 13.90
N ILE A 322 -20.78 -26.10 13.62
CA ILE A 322 -19.95 -24.92 13.40
C ILE A 322 -19.03 -24.67 14.60
N GLY A 323 -19.56 -24.75 15.83
CA GLY A 323 -18.77 -24.58 17.04
C GLY A 323 -17.65 -25.61 17.17
N GLN A 324 -17.93 -26.88 16.87
CA GLN A 324 -16.92 -27.94 16.86
C GLN A 324 -15.82 -27.68 15.84
N GLU A 325 -16.18 -27.26 14.63
CA GLU A 325 -15.22 -26.96 13.56
C GLU A 325 -14.39 -25.70 13.86
N ILE A 326 -14.97 -24.69 14.51
CA ILE A 326 -14.23 -23.51 15.00
C ILE A 326 -13.17 -23.91 16.04
N CYS A 327 -13.54 -24.78 16.98
CA CYS A 327 -12.61 -25.34 17.98
C CYS A 327 -11.46 -26.10 17.31
N ARG A 328 -11.78 -26.97 16.32
CA ARG A 328 -10.78 -27.69 15.52
C ARG A 328 -9.87 -26.76 14.71
N TRP A 329 -10.40 -25.65 14.20
CA TRP A 329 -9.63 -24.70 13.42
C TRP A 329 -8.54 -24.03 14.27
N SER A 330 -8.88 -23.54 15.47
CA SER A 330 -7.87 -23.11 16.47
C SER A 330 -8.50 -22.72 17.80
N SER A 331 -7.74 -22.88 18.90
CA SER A 331 -8.10 -22.39 20.23
C SER A 331 -8.31 -20.87 20.27
N ARG A 332 -7.61 -20.09 19.42
CA ARG A 332 -7.84 -18.64 19.30
C ARG A 332 -9.27 -18.35 18.85
N LYS A 333 -9.72 -19.01 17.78
CA LYS A 333 -11.07 -18.78 17.22
C LYS A 333 -12.16 -19.22 18.19
N GLU A 334 -11.94 -20.34 18.88
CA GLU A 334 -12.83 -20.80 19.95
C GLU A 334 -13.01 -19.73 21.04
N SER A 335 -11.91 -19.14 21.51
CA SER A 335 -11.96 -18.08 22.51
C SER A 335 -12.60 -16.77 22.00
N LEU A 336 -12.53 -16.52 20.69
CA LEU A 336 -12.98 -15.29 20.07
C LEU A 336 -14.48 -15.32 19.71
N PHE A 337 -14.97 -16.45 19.22
CA PHE A 337 -16.33 -16.58 18.69
C PHE A 337 -17.20 -17.41 19.61
N ASN A 338 -18.00 -16.76 20.46
CA ASN A 338 -18.97 -17.47 21.27
C ASN A 338 -20.13 -18.04 20.43
N GLN A 339 -20.88 -18.99 21.00
CA GLN A 339 -21.96 -19.69 20.29
C GLN A 339 -23.09 -18.74 19.83
N GLU A 340 -23.38 -17.68 20.59
CA GLU A 340 -24.40 -16.69 20.22
C GLU A 340 -24.01 -15.94 18.93
N PHE A 341 -22.75 -15.52 18.81
CA PHE A 341 -22.24 -14.86 17.62
C PHE A 341 -22.13 -15.82 16.43
N GLN A 342 -21.74 -17.08 16.67
CA GLN A 342 -21.77 -18.13 15.64
C GLN A 342 -23.19 -18.32 15.09
N LYS A 343 -24.20 -18.37 15.96
CA LYS A 343 -25.61 -18.47 15.58
C LYS A 343 -26.07 -17.26 14.76
N LYS A 344 -25.77 -16.04 15.22
CA LYS A 344 -26.09 -14.81 14.46
C LYS A 344 -25.46 -14.80 13.07
N ALA A 345 -24.19 -15.19 12.96
CA ALA A 345 -23.49 -15.31 11.68
C ALA A 345 -24.13 -16.37 10.78
N PHE A 346 -24.48 -17.53 11.33
CA PHE A 346 -25.18 -18.59 10.60
C PHE A 346 -26.54 -18.13 10.06
N CYS A 347 -27.40 -17.56 10.91
CA CYS A 347 -28.72 -17.07 10.50
C CYS A 347 -28.58 -16.01 9.39
N TYR A 348 -27.63 -15.08 9.56
CA TYR A 348 -27.34 -14.07 8.55
C TYR A 348 -26.90 -14.67 7.20
N LEU A 349 -26.04 -15.69 7.22
CA LEU A 349 -25.62 -16.41 6.01
C LEU A 349 -26.77 -17.20 5.38
N LYS A 350 -27.66 -17.80 6.19
CA LYS A 350 -28.82 -18.58 5.74
C LYS A 350 -29.84 -17.73 4.99
N GLU A 351 -30.07 -16.51 5.45
CA GLU A 351 -30.97 -15.54 4.82
C GLU A 351 -30.37 -14.88 3.56
N SER A 352 -29.06 -15.03 3.36
CA SER A 352 -28.36 -14.38 2.24
C SER A 352 -28.43 -15.18 0.92
N GLU A 353 -28.32 -14.47 -0.19
CA GLU A 353 -28.28 -15.04 -1.55
C GLU A 353 -26.88 -15.53 -1.98
N LEU A 354 -26.03 -15.95 -1.03
CA LEU A 354 -24.71 -16.48 -1.34
C LEU A 354 -24.84 -17.78 -2.17
N LYS A 355 -24.06 -17.86 -3.26
CA LYS A 355 -24.08 -18.96 -4.23
C LYS A 355 -23.03 -20.01 -3.96
#